data_AF-A0A1C3K7R6-F1
#
_entry.id   AF-A0A1C3K7R6-F1
#
_cell.length_a   1.000
_cell.length_b   1.000
_cell.length_c   1.000
_cell.angle_alpha   90.00
_cell.angle_beta   90.00
_cell.angle_gamma   90.00
#
_symmetry.space_group_name_H-M   'P 1'
#
loop_
_entity.id
_entity.type
_entity.pdbx_description
1 polymer ?
#
loop_
_entity_poly.entity_id
_entity_poly.type
_entity_poly.pdbx_seq_one_letter_code
_entity_poly.pdbx_strand_id
1 'polypeptide(L)'
;MFGMTLPAATKMAETRFDKAWDRMPRSERNEFTKEDQAAWVKAEAEKIMAEGGVRQVSPPFDAPAFANDWIELAKRTAGARRCRVMCRGDKRDKDGNVIFSKTTLRPVQGWVPYIGAM
;
A
#
# COMPACT_ATOMS: atom_id res chain seq x y z
N MET A 1 2.76 -10.42 -1.95
CA MET A 1 3.82 -9.54 -1.37
C MET A 1 3.20 -8.20 -1.00
N PHE A 2 3.69 -7.57 0.08
CA PHE A 2 3.22 -6.28 0.56
C PHE A 2 4.29 -5.20 0.38
N GLY A 3 3.92 -4.02 -0.11
CA GLY A 3 4.84 -2.92 -0.37
C GLY A 3 4.12 -1.61 -0.70
N MET A 4 4.91 -0.61 -1.07
CA MET A 4 4.45 0.56 -1.80
C MET A 4 5.30 0.72 -3.07
N THR A 5 4.67 0.78 -4.23
CA THR A 5 5.35 0.98 -5.52
C THR A 5 4.92 2.29 -6.14
N LEU A 6 5.78 2.88 -6.97
CA LEU A 6 5.49 4.17 -7.60
C LEU A 6 4.18 4.15 -8.42
N PRO A 7 3.91 3.17 -9.31
CA PRO A 7 2.66 3.14 -10.08
C PRO A 7 1.42 3.09 -9.16
N ALA A 8 1.56 2.38 -8.05
CA ALA A 8 0.49 2.22 -7.10
C ALA A 8 0.28 3.53 -6.32
N ALA A 9 1.35 4.23 -5.94
CA ALA A 9 1.29 5.55 -5.30
C ALA A 9 0.66 6.60 -6.23
N THR A 10 1.03 6.63 -7.50
CA THR A 10 0.45 7.51 -8.53
C THR A 10 -1.05 7.28 -8.65
N LYS A 11 -1.50 6.02 -8.77
CA LYS A 11 -2.94 5.71 -8.83
C LYS A 11 -3.71 6.17 -7.59
N MET A 12 -3.10 6.10 -6.42
CA MET A 12 -3.73 6.63 -5.20
C MET A 12 -3.75 8.15 -5.18
N ALA A 13 -2.70 8.80 -5.65
CA ALA A 13 -2.66 10.25 -5.81
C ALA A 13 -3.76 10.70 -6.78
N GLU A 14 -3.94 10.05 -7.92
CA GLU A 14 -5.05 10.32 -8.85
C GLU A 14 -6.42 10.21 -8.15
N THR A 15 -6.67 9.14 -7.40
CA THR A 15 -7.95 9.00 -6.67
C THR A 15 -8.13 10.09 -5.59
N ARG A 16 -7.04 10.56 -4.97
CA ARG A 16 -7.09 11.69 -4.02
C ARG A 16 -7.33 13.01 -4.76
N PHE A 17 -6.77 13.17 -5.94
CA PHE A 17 -6.98 14.32 -6.81
C PHE A 17 -8.45 14.40 -7.21
N ASP A 18 -9.06 13.30 -7.67
CA ASP A 18 -10.48 13.28 -8.07
C ASP A 18 -11.40 13.75 -6.91
N LYS A 19 -11.12 13.29 -5.69
CA LYS A 19 -11.86 13.72 -4.49
C LYS A 19 -11.62 15.18 -4.13
N ALA A 20 -10.41 15.68 -4.34
CA ALA A 20 -10.09 17.08 -4.10
C ALA A 20 -10.75 17.96 -5.16
N TRP A 21 -10.70 17.54 -6.43
CA TRP A 21 -11.37 18.16 -7.56
C TRP A 21 -12.86 18.30 -7.30
N ASP A 22 -13.55 17.22 -6.89
CA ASP A 22 -14.98 17.22 -6.57
C ASP A 22 -15.38 18.23 -5.50
N ARG A 23 -14.47 18.54 -4.57
CA ARG A 23 -14.68 19.52 -3.48
C ARG A 23 -14.30 20.94 -3.87
N MET A 24 -13.52 21.11 -4.95
CA MET A 24 -13.00 22.40 -5.37
C MET A 24 -14.11 23.26 -6.01
N PRO A 25 -14.19 24.56 -5.68
CA PRO A 25 -15.11 25.49 -6.33
C PRO A 25 -14.89 25.57 -7.84
N ARG A 26 -15.96 25.88 -8.58
CA ARG A 26 -15.90 25.95 -10.05
C ARG A 26 -14.96 27.04 -10.56
N SER A 27 -14.78 28.14 -9.82
CA SER A 27 -13.81 29.20 -10.12
C SER A 27 -12.37 28.67 -10.15
N GLU A 28 -11.98 27.93 -9.11
CA GLU A 28 -10.64 27.35 -8.99
C GLU A 28 -10.39 26.24 -10.04
N ARG A 29 -11.41 25.45 -10.38
CA ARG A 29 -11.30 24.42 -11.44
C ARG A 29 -11.01 25.00 -12.83
N ASN A 30 -11.52 26.19 -13.14
CA ASN A 30 -11.36 26.79 -14.47
C ASN A 30 -9.94 27.29 -14.73
N GLU A 31 -9.22 27.65 -13.66
CA GLU A 31 -7.82 28.11 -13.73
C GLU A 31 -6.83 26.94 -13.67
N PHE A 32 -7.31 25.75 -13.30
CA PHE A 32 -6.48 24.58 -13.08
C PHE A 32 -6.06 23.92 -14.40
N THR A 33 -4.76 23.87 -14.67
CA THR A 33 -4.23 23.28 -15.90
C THR A 33 -3.92 21.79 -15.74
N LYS A 34 -3.66 21.11 -16.87
CA LYS A 34 -3.17 19.72 -16.87
C LYS A 34 -1.78 19.58 -16.24
N GLU A 35 -0.97 20.63 -16.31
CA GLU A 35 0.37 20.66 -15.71
C GLU A 35 0.27 20.75 -14.19
N ASP A 36 -0.66 21.56 -13.68
CA ASP A 36 -0.96 21.65 -12.25
C ASP A 36 -1.45 20.31 -11.70
N GLN A 37 -2.30 19.61 -12.46
CA GLN A 37 -2.74 18.27 -12.11
C GLN A 37 -1.57 17.28 -12.02
N ALA A 38 -0.71 17.26 -13.04
CA ALA A 38 0.45 16.37 -13.06
C ALA A 38 1.42 16.68 -11.90
N ALA A 39 1.67 17.96 -11.61
CA ALA A 39 2.50 18.38 -10.50
C ALA A 39 1.90 17.98 -9.14
N TRP A 40 0.60 18.18 -8.96
CA TRP A 40 -0.12 17.78 -7.75
C TRP A 40 -0.07 16.27 -7.53
N VAL A 41 -0.39 15.48 -8.56
CA VAL A 41 -0.37 14.01 -8.50
C VAL A 41 1.04 13.51 -8.20
N LYS A 42 2.07 14.11 -8.80
CA LYS A 42 3.47 13.75 -8.52
C LYS A 42 3.86 14.03 -7.07
N ALA A 43 3.60 15.24 -6.58
CA ALA A 43 3.92 15.61 -5.21
C ALA A 43 3.17 14.73 -4.18
N GLU A 44 1.91 14.42 -4.45
CA GLU A 44 1.11 13.56 -3.58
C GLU A 44 1.58 12.10 -3.65
N ALA A 45 1.97 11.61 -4.83
CA ALA A 45 2.55 10.27 -4.99
C ALA A 45 3.87 10.14 -4.22
N GLU A 46 4.73 11.17 -4.21
CA GLU A 46 5.96 11.20 -3.41
C GLU A 46 5.68 11.13 -1.90
N LYS A 47 4.69 11.89 -1.41
CA LYS A 47 4.23 11.82 -0.02
C LYS A 47 3.71 10.42 0.33
N ILE A 48 2.88 9.83 -0.54
CA ILE A 48 2.37 8.47 -0.35
C ILE A 48 3.51 7.43 -0.36
N MET A 49 4.51 7.61 -1.21
CA MET A 49 5.70 6.75 -1.23
C MET A 49 6.52 6.86 0.07
N ALA A 50 6.61 8.05 0.66
CA ALA A 50 7.28 8.28 1.93
C ALA A 50 6.49 7.74 3.13
N GLU A 51 5.21 8.07 3.24
CA GLU A 51 4.42 7.90 4.47
C GLU A 51 3.34 6.82 4.36
N GLY A 52 2.84 6.52 3.15
CA GLY A 52 1.68 5.66 2.94
C GLY A 52 1.83 4.24 3.50
N GLY A 53 0.75 3.65 4.01
CA GLY A 53 0.76 2.31 4.57
C GLY A 53 1.10 1.22 3.54
N VAL A 54 1.79 0.16 3.98
CA VAL A 54 2.13 -0.99 3.14
C VAL A 54 0.84 -1.73 2.74
N ARG A 55 0.70 -2.10 1.46
CA ARG A 55 -0.45 -2.85 0.95
C ARG A 55 -0.04 -4.02 0.07
N GLN A 56 -0.96 -4.90 -0.24
CA GLN A 56 -0.71 -5.98 -1.19
C GLN A 56 -0.51 -5.39 -2.59
N VAL A 57 0.65 -5.66 -3.20
CA VAL A 57 1.02 -5.18 -4.55
C VAL A 57 1.22 -6.32 -5.55
N SER A 58 1.08 -7.57 -5.09
CA SER A 58 1.12 -8.77 -5.93
C SER A 58 0.09 -9.80 -5.44
N PRO A 59 -0.30 -10.76 -6.29
CA PRO A 59 -0.95 -11.99 -5.84
C PRO A 59 -0.16 -12.70 -4.73
N PRO A 60 -0.83 -13.54 -3.91
CA PRO A 60 -0.14 -14.43 -2.99
C PRO A 60 0.75 -15.41 -3.77
N PHE A 61 1.88 -15.77 -3.17
CA PHE A 61 2.80 -16.77 -3.69
C PHE A 61 2.77 -17.99 -2.78
N ASP A 62 3.02 -19.16 -3.36
CA ASP A 62 3.02 -20.43 -2.62
C ASP A 62 4.26 -20.61 -1.74
N ALA A 63 5.36 -19.93 -2.09
CA ALA A 63 6.62 -20.01 -1.36
C ALA A 63 7.22 -18.62 -1.08
N PRO A 64 7.92 -18.44 0.06
CA PRO A 64 8.56 -17.18 0.41
C PRO A 64 9.72 -16.82 -0.54
N ALA A 65 10.39 -17.81 -1.14
CA ALA A 65 11.46 -17.57 -2.12
C ALA A 65 10.97 -16.74 -3.31
N PHE A 66 9.85 -17.13 -3.94
CA PHE A 66 9.25 -16.37 -5.03
C PHE A 66 8.82 -14.96 -4.61
N ALA A 67 8.35 -14.80 -3.36
CA ALA A 67 8.02 -13.49 -2.83
C ALA A 67 9.27 -12.60 -2.70
N ASN A 68 10.42 -13.17 -2.31
CA ASN A 68 11.69 -12.46 -2.23
C ASN A 68 12.22 -12.06 -3.61
N ASP A 69 12.18 -12.98 -4.58
CA ASP A 69 12.59 -12.70 -5.96
C ASP A 69 11.77 -11.55 -6.56
N TRP A 70 10.46 -11.56 -6.29
CA TRP A 70 9.57 -10.48 -6.71
C TRP A 70 9.93 -9.15 -6.04
N ILE A 71 10.27 -9.15 -4.75
CA ILE A 71 10.70 -7.94 -4.03
C ILE A 71 11.95 -7.36 -4.67
N GLU A 72 12.94 -8.20 -4.99
CA GLU A 72 14.17 -7.78 -5.63
C GLU A 72 13.91 -7.15 -7.00
N LEU A 73 13.08 -7.81 -7.82
CA LEU A 73 12.67 -7.29 -9.12
C LEU A 73 11.93 -5.95 -8.98
N ALA A 74 10.95 -5.86 -8.07
CA ALA A 74 10.12 -4.67 -7.89
C ALA A 74 10.91 -3.47 -7.35
N LYS A 75 11.95 -3.70 -6.54
CA LYS A 75 12.89 -2.64 -6.13
C LYS A 75 13.64 -2.06 -7.32
N ARG A 76 14.09 -2.92 -8.24
CA ARG A 76 14.85 -2.52 -9.44
C ARG A 76 13.98 -1.80 -10.48
N THR A 77 12.76 -2.28 -10.70
CA THR A 77 11.92 -1.82 -11.84
C THR A 77 10.86 -0.80 -11.44
N ALA A 78 10.25 -0.92 -10.27
CA ALA A 78 9.08 -0.14 -9.87
C ALA A 78 9.34 0.81 -8.68
N GLY A 79 10.60 0.91 -8.25
CA GLY A 79 11.00 1.73 -7.11
C GLY A 79 10.32 1.30 -5.80
N ALA A 80 10.06 0.00 -5.63
CA ALA A 80 9.31 -0.52 -4.49
C ALA A 80 10.00 -0.20 -3.15
N ARG A 81 9.22 0.31 -2.18
CA ARG A 81 9.66 0.63 -0.81
C ARG A 81 8.87 -0.16 0.22
N ARG A 82 9.47 -0.34 1.40
CA ARG A 82 8.86 -0.96 2.59
C ARG A 82 8.25 -2.35 2.29
N CYS A 83 8.91 -3.08 1.39
CA CYS A 83 8.57 -4.42 0.97
C CYS A 83 8.63 -5.41 2.13
N ARG A 84 7.59 -6.21 2.32
CA ARG A 84 7.53 -7.29 3.32
C ARG A 84 6.86 -8.52 2.73
N VAL A 85 7.42 -9.68 3.05
CA VAL A 85 6.73 -10.97 2.84
C VAL A 85 5.71 -11.12 3.96
N MET A 86 4.47 -11.45 3.58
CA MET A 86 3.36 -11.64 4.50
C MET A 86 2.72 -12.99 4.23
N CYS A 87 2.27 -13.67 5.28
CA CYS A 87 1.52 -14.92 5.20
C CYS A 87 0.14 -14.76 5.88
N ARG A 88 -0.75 -15.73 5.65
CA ARG A 88 -2.02 -15.80 6.38
C ARG A 88 -1.77 -16.38 7.77
N GLY A 89 -2.26 -15.71 8.80
CA GLY A 89 -2.14 -16.17 10.17
C GLY A 89 -2.92 -15.31 11.16
N ASP A 90 -2.80 -15.68 12.44
CA ASP A 90 -3.50 -15.01 13.54
C ASP A 90 -3.01 -13.57 13.71
N LYS A 91 -3.94 -12.62 13.58
CA LYS A 91 -3.63 -11.21 13.79
C LYS A 91 -3.31 -10.97 15.26
N ARG A 92 -2.18 -10.33 15.54
CA ARG A 92 -1.77 -9.95 16.88
C ARG A 92 -1.98 -8.46 17.14
N ASP A 93 -2.24 -8.11 18.38
CA ASP A 93 -2.28 -6.72 18.85
C ASP A 93 -0.85 -6.16 19.03
N LYS A 94 -0.75 -4.95 19.60
CA LYS A 94 0.54 -4.29 19.85
C LYS A 94 1.37 -4.99 20.94
N ASP A 95 0.71 -5.71 21.84
CA ASP A 95 1.29 -6.41 22.98
C ASP A 95 1.65 -7.87 22.63
N GLY A 96 1.32 -8.31 21.41
CA GLY A 96 1.62 -9.63 20.89
C GLY A 96 0.53 -10.68 21.11
N ASN A 97 -0.61 -10.31 21.71
CA ASN A 97 -1.73 -11.22 21.95
C ASN A 97 -2.54 -11.43 20.68
N VAL A 98 -3.09 -12.64 20.54
CA VAL A 98 -3.99 -12.98 19.42
C VAL A 98 -5.29 -12.19 19.56
N ILE A 99 -5.70 -11.52 18.48
CA ILE A 99 -6.97 -10.81 18.42
C ILE A 99 -8.08 -11.81 18.16
N PHE A 100 -9.05 -11.89 19.07
CA PHE A 100 -10.24 -12.71 18.91
C PHE A 100 -11.43 -11.89 18.38
N SER A 101 -12.23 -12.49 17.51
CA SER A 101 -13.49 -11.93 17.06
C SER A 101 -14.49 -11.91 18.22
N LYS A 102 -15.11 -10.76 18.49
CA LYS A 102 -16.16 -10.62 19.51
C LYS A 102 -17.40 -11.47 19.21
N THR A 103 -17.65 -11.76 17.93
CA THR A 103 -18.84 -12.50 17.48
C THR A 103 -18.62 -14.00 17.48
N THR A 104 -17.48 -14.46 16.96
CA THR A 104 -17.22 -15.89 16.74
C THR A 104 -16.30 -16.50 17.79
N LEU A 105 -15.68 -15.69 18.66
CA LEU A 105 -14.69 -16.09 19.66
C LEU A 105 -13.52 -16.90 19.08
N ARG A 106 -13.24 -16.72 17.78
CA ARG A 106 -12.11 -17.35 17.07
C ARG A 106 -11.02 -16.32 16.78
N PRO A 107 -9.75 -16.75 16.64
CA PRO A 107 -8.66 -15.89 16.17
C PRO A 107 -8.99 -15.21 14.85
N VAL A 108 -8.77 -13.90 14.78
CA VAL A 108 -8.96 -13.12 13.56
C VAL A 108 -7.80 -13.42 12.61
N GLN A 109 -8.12 -14.03 11.47
CA GLN A 109 -7.15 -14.32 10.42
C GLN A 109 -6.82 -13.07 9.60
N GLY A 110 -5.55 -12.73 9.51
CA GLY A 110 -5.05 -11.56 8.78
C GLY A 110 -3.82 -11.88 7.93
N TRP A 111 -3.28 -10.84 7.30
CA TRP A 111 -1.93 -10.86 6.75
C TRP A 111 -0.97 -10.48 7.86
N VAL A 112 -0.03 -11.38 8.19
CA VAL A 112 1.00 -11.16 9.22
C VAL A 112 2.39 -11.29 8.59
N PRO A 113 3.42 -10.62 9.14
CA PRO A 113 4.79 -10.75 8.64
C PRO A 113 5.23 -12.21 8.63
N TYR A 114 5.83 -12.65 7.52
CA TYR A 114 6.47 -13.97 7.47
C TYR A 114 7.77 -13.90 8.27
N ILE A 115 7.75 -14.49 9.46
CA ILE A 115 8.94 -14.76 10.26
C ILE A 115 9.33 -16.17 9.84
N GLY A 116 10.31 -16.30 8.93
CA GLY A 116 10.82 -17.63 8.55
C GLY A 116 11.21 -18.42 9.79
N ALA A 117 11.08 -19.74 9.75
CA ALA A 117 11.64 -20.58 10.80
C ALA A 117 13.14 -20.22 10.94
N MET A 118 13.53 -19.74 12.13
CA MET A 118 14.93 -19.60 12.50
C MET A 118 15.62 -20.96 12.47
#